data_AF-A9KS36-F1
#
_entry.id   AF-A9KS36-F1
#
_cell.length_a   1.000
_cell.length_b   1.000
_cell.length_c   1.000
_cell.angle_alpha   90.00
_cell.angle_beta   90.00
_cell.angle_gamma   90.00
#
_symmetry.space_group_name_H-M   'P 1'
#
loop_
_entity.id
_entity.type
_entity.pdbx_description
1 polymer ?
#
loop_
_entity_poly.entity_id
_entity_poly.type
_entity_poly.pdbx_seq_one_letter_code
_entity_poly.pdbx_strand_id
1 'polypeptide(L)'
;MDSNFFELILLQNKQNELSTLISCNDKTEQFGLTLTNEEAEELMVCRNDSLRKHKRVEFNNGILDKLIYAFCDSQYISQDNYVELLEELQDIFYEFKNESEDKLTDDELITFMKEQFESVCFGDIDYLSGTCLERFCSAIRAGYEGYKRTGGSHEYDQFSEEARWDKDLYLEVLRELCWR
;
A
#
# COMPACT_ATOMS: atom_id res chain seq x y z
N MET A 1 -23.67 14.69 -30.54
CA MET A 1 -23.03 15.83 -29.84
C MET A 1 -22.50 15.38 -28.48
N ASP A 2 -23.17 14.41 -27.82
CA ASP A 2 -22.80 13.87 -26.51
C ASP A 2 -21.53 12.99 -26.49
N SER A 3 -21.24 12.26 -27.58
CA SER A 3 -20.06 11.38 -27.64
C SER A 3 -18.72 12.14 -27.60
N ASN A 4 -18.66 13.32 -28.23
CA ASN A 4 -17.44 14.14 -28.28
C ASN A 4 -17.18 14.81 -26.92
N PHE A 5 -18.25 15.20 -26.21
CA PHE A 5 -18.15 15.77 -24.87
C PHE A 5 -17.67 14.74 -23.84
N PHE A 6 -18.17 13.50 -23.90
CA PHE A 6 -17.72 12.42 -23.02
C PHE A 6 -16.24 12.05 -23.27
N GLU A 7 -15.83 11.98 -24.53
CA GLU A 7 -14.44 11.73 -24.92
C GLU A 7 -13.50 12.85 -24.43
N LEU A 8 -13.93 14.12 -24.52
CA LEU A 8 -13.21 15.26 -23.96
C LEU A 8 -13.03 15.17 -22.44
N ILE A 9 -14.07 14.78 -21.69
CA ILE A 9 -13.99 14.59 -20.24
C ILE A 9 -13.01 13.47 -19.89
N LEU A 10 -13.06 12.34 -20.58
CA LEU A 10 -12.15 11.21 -20.34
C LEU A 10 -10.69 11.60 -20.58
N LEU A 11 -10.42 12.31 -21.69
CA LEU A 11 -9.08 12.81 -21.99
C LEU A 11 -8.58 13.80 -20.93
N GLN A 12 -9.44 14.71 -20.49
CA GLN A 12 -9.10 15.68 -19.45
C GLN A 12 -8.81 14.99 -18.10
N ASN A 13 -9.60 13.99 -17.73
CA ASN A 13 -9.36 13.21 -16.52
C ASN A 13 -8.04 12.45 -16.59
N LYS A 14 -7.73 11.80 -17.72
CA LYS A 14 -6.44 11.14 -17.92
C LYS A 14 -5.27 12.12 -17.75
N GLN A 15 -5.37 13.31 -18.34
CA GLN A 15 -4.31 14.33 -18.23
C GLN A 15 -4.16 14.87 -16.80
N ASN A 16 -5.26 15.12 -16.10
CA ASN A 16 -5.22 15.58 -14.71
C ASN A 16 -4.57 14.54 -13.80
N GLU A 17 -4.90 13.27 -14.00
CA GLU A 17 -4.31 12.18 -13.24
C GLU A 17 -2.82 12.03 -13.50
N LEU A 18 -2.41 12.00 -14.78
CA LEU A 18 -1.00 11.95 -15.15
C LEU A 18 -0.23 13.13 -14.54
N SER A 19 -0.79 14.34 -14.62
CA SER A 19 -0.21 15.53 -14.00
C SER A 19 -0.09 15.41 -12.48
N THR A 20 -1.03 14.71 -11.82
CA THR A 20 -0.99 14.48 -10.38
C THR A 20 0.16 13.55 -10.02
N LEU A 21 0.31 12.42 -10.73
CA LEU A 21 1.39 11.47 -10.50
C LEU A 21 2.76 12.09 -10.75
N ILE A 22 2.90 12.86 -11.83
CA ILE A 22 4.16 13.56 -12.13
C ILE A 22 4.47 14.64 -11.08
N SER A 23 3.46 15.33 -10.54
CA SER A 23 3.67 16.30 -9.47
C SER A 23 4.17 15.67 -8.16
N CYS A 24 3.95 14.37 -7.95
CA CYS A 24 4.51 13.68 -6.78
C CYS A 24 6.05 13.69 -6.78
N ASN A 25 6.69 13.76 -7.96
CA ASN A 25 8.14 13.83 -8.10
C ASN A 25 8.75 14.99 -7.30
N ASP A 26 8.04 16.12 -7.17
CA ASP A 26 8.47 17.28 -6.38
C ASP A 26 8.84 16.91 -4.93
N LYS A 27 8.18 15.87 -4.38
CA LYS A 27 8.46 15.34 -3.04
C LYS A 27 9.31 14.07 -3.08
N THR A 28 9.11 13.18 -4.05
CA THR A 28 9.77 11.87 -4.03
C THR A 28 11.24 11.92 -4.48
N GLU A 29 11.63 12.95 -5.23
CA GLU A 29 13.01 13.12 -5.71
C GLU A 29 14.02 13.22 -4.54
N GLN A 30 13.62 13.82 -3.41
CA GLN A 30 14.48 13.90 -2.21
C GLN A 30 14.78 12.53 -1.60
N PHE A 31 13.97 11.52 -1.90
CA PHE A 31 14.16 10.13 -1.51
C PHE A 31 14.81 9.29 -2.62
N GLY A 32 15.19 9.90 -3.74
CA GLY A 32 15.79 9.23 -4.90
C GLY A 32 14.79 8.51 -5.79
N LEU A 33 13.50 8.88 -5.73
CA LEU A 33 12.42 8.24 -6.47
C LEU A 33 11.76 9.23 -7.44
N THR A 34 11.67 8.87 -8.71
CA THR A 34 11.05 9.69 -9.76
C THR A 34 10.29 8.83 -10.76
N LEU A 35 9.12 9.29 -11.19
CA LEU A 35 8.35 8.70 -12.26
C LEU A 35 8.50 9.49 -13.56
N THR A 36 8.75 8.80 -14.65
CA THR A 36 8.60 9.34 -16.01
C THR A 36 7.12 9.40 -16.42
N ASN A 37 6.81 10.10 -17.51
CA ASN A 37 5.45 10.11 -18.04
C ASN A 37 5.02 8.71 -18.49
N GLU A 38 5.94 7.95 -19.08
CA GLU A 38 5.70 6.60 -19.54
C GLU A 38 5.37 5.66 -18.38
N GLU A 39 6.16 5.68 -17.30
CA GLU A 39 5.92 4.87 -16.09
C GLU A 39 4.62 5.28 -15.38
N ALA A 40 4.32 6.58 -15.32
CA ALA A 40 3.06 7.04 -14.74
C ALA A 40 1.84 6.58 -15.58
N GLU A 41 1.94 6.59 -16.92
CA GLU A 41 0.89 6.04 -17.78
C GLU A 41 0.74 4.52 -17.61
N GLU A 42 1.84 3.79 -17.44
CA GLU A 42 1.84 2.35 -17.16
C GLU A 42 1.10 2.04 -15.85
N LEU A 43 1.43 2.75 -14.77
CA LEU A 43 0.74 2.63 -13.47
C LEU A 43 -0.77 2.86 -13.58
N MET A 44 -1.19 3.85 -14.38
CA MET A 44 -2.61 4.14 -14.63
C MET A 44 -3.32 3.01 -15.39
N VAL A 45 -2.62 2.34 -16.32
CA VAL A 45 -3.14 1.17 -17.03
C VAL A 45 -3.29 0.00 -16.07
N CYS A 46 -2.23 -0.32 -15.31
CA CYS A 46 -2.24 -1.38 -14.31
C CYS A 46 -3.36 -1.17 -13.28
N ARG A 47 -3.59 0.08 -12.84
CA ARG A 47 -4.71 0.43 -11.97
C ARG A 47 -6.06 0.06 -12.56
N ASN A 48 -6.29 0.40 -13.83
CA ASN A 48 -7.56 0.10 -14.50
C ASN A 48 -7.79 -1.41 -14.62
N ASP A 49 -6.72 -2.18 -14.78
CA ASP A 49 -6.79 -3.64 -14.82
C ASP A 49 -7.05 -4.23 -13.43
N SER A 50 -6.43 -3.71 -12.36
CA SER A 50 -6.76 -4.07 -10.97
C SER A 50 -8.20 -3.74 -10.61
N LEU A 51 -8.71 -2.55 -10.97
CA LEU A 51 -10.12 -2.18 -10.75
C LEU A 51 -11.07 -3.16 -11.45
N ARG A 52 -10.76 -3.60 -12.68
CA ARG A 52 -11.54 -4.60 -13.40
C ARG A 52 -11.47 -5.97 -12.75
N LYS A 53 -10.26 -6.42 -12.37
CA LYS A 53 -9.99 -7.69 -11.67
C LYS A 53 -10.84 -7.78 -10.40
N HIS A 54 -10.84 -6.71 -9.62
CA HIS A 54 -11.52 -6.59 -8.33
C HIS A 54 -12.96 -6.06 -8.43
N LYS A 55 -13.50 -5.89 -9.64
CA LYS A 55 -14.88 -5.42 -9.92
C LYS A 55 -15.24 -4.11 -9.20
N ARG A 56 -14.29 -3.18 -9.15
CA ARG A 56 -14.39 -1.91 -8.45
C ARG A 56 -14.50 -0.75 -9.45
N VAL A 57 -15.20 0.32 -9.06
CA VAL A 57 -15.39 1.53 -9.88
C VAL A 57 -15.00 2.74 -9.05
N GLU A 58 -14.15 3.59 -9.60
CA GLU A 58 -13.69 4.82 -8.97
C GLU A 58 -13.98 6.04 -9.84
N PHE A 59 -14.20 7.19 -9.18
CA PHE A 59 -14.56 8.45 -9.83
C PHE A 59 -13.55 9.59 -9.57
N ASN A 60 -12.52 9.34 -8.75
CA ASN A 60 -11.48 10.32 -8.36
C ASN A 60 -10.11 9.96 -9.00
N ASN A 61 -9.06 10.73 -8.69
CA ASN A 61 -7.67 10.56 -9.19
C ASN A 61 -6.97 9.23 -8.81
N GLY A 62 -7.72 8.20 -8.42
CA GLY A 62 -7.20 6.91 -7.95
C GLY A 62 -6.58 6.99 -6.57
N ILE A 63 -5.82 5.94 -6.23
CA ILE A 63 -5.12 5.79 -4.95
C ILE A 63 -3.59 5.97 -5.07
N LEU A 64 -3.07 6.02 -6.29
CA LEU A 64 -1.64 6.00 -6.57
C LEU A 64 -0.89 7.17 -5.93
N ASP A 65 -1.45 8.38 -5.93
CA ASP A 65 -0.84 9.55 -5.27
C ASP A 65 -0.66 9.33 -3.76
N LYS A 66 -1.67 8.75 -3.09
CA LYS A 66 -1.59 8.39 -1.68
C LYS A 66 -0.56 7.31 -1.41
N LEU A 67 -0.51 6.28 -2.25
CA LEU A 67 0.49 5.20 -2.14
C LEU A 67 1.90 5.75 -2.33
N ILE A 68 2.12 6.56 -3.37
CA ILE A 68 3.39 7.23 -3.63
C ILE A 68 3.83 8.01 -2.39
N TYR A 69 2.96 8.85 -1.83
CA TYR A 69 3.33 9.66 -0.67
C TYR A 69 3.55 8.85 0.61
N ALA A 70 2.80 7.77 0.81
CA ALA A 70 2.94 6.91 1.99
C ALA A 70 4.19 6.04 1.95
N PHE A 71 4.63 5.63 0.75
CA PHE A 71 5.74 4.70 0.58
C PHE A 71 7.05 5.35 0.13
N CYS A 72 7.05 6.62 -0.29
CA CYS A 72 8.24 7.30 -0.83
C CYS A 72 9.46 7.35 0.10
N ASP A 73 9.27 7.23 1.42
CA ASP A 73 10.34 7.22 2.41
C ASP A 73 10.76 5.80 2.86
N SER A 74 10.28 4.77 2.14
CA SER A 74 10.58 3.38 2.47
C SER A 74 12.05 3.03 2.26
N GLN A 75 12.64 2.32 3.21
CA GLN A 75 14.01 1.79 3.07
C GLN A 75 14.10 0.58 2.10
N TYR A 76 12.96 -0.01 1.74
CA TYR A 76 12.88 -1.18 0.85
C TYR A 76 12.53 -0.81 -0.59
N ILE A 77 12.30 0.49 -0.85
CA ILE A 77 12.00 1.02 -2.18
C ILE A 77 13.19 1.82 -2.68
N SER A 78 13.56 1.55 -3.92
CA SER A 78 14.60 2.20 -4.68
C SER A 78 14.09 2.50 -6.08
N GLN A 79 14.78 3.35 -6.84
CA GLN A 79 14.36 3.66 -8.21
C GLN A 79 14.19 2.39 -9.08
N ASP A 80 15.03 1.37 -8.85
CA ASP A 80 15.05 0.15 -9.67
C ASP A 80 13.78 -0.72 -9.51
N ASN A 81 13.13 -0.68 -8.35
CA ASN A 81 11.92 -1.47 -8.05
C ASN A 81 10.68 -0.61 -7.80
N TYR A 82 10.77 0.70 -8.02
CA TYR A 82 9.73 1.64 -7.60
C TYR A 82 8.40 1.43 -8.33
N VAL A 83 8.45 1.30 -9.66
CA VAL A 83 7.25 1.14 -10.49
C VAL A 83 6.57 -0.20 -10.19
N GLU A 84 7.33 -1.29 -10.22
CA GLU A 84 6.85 -2.65 -9.92
C GLU A 84 6.18 -2.72 -8.54
N LEU A 85 6.82 -2.16 -7.50
CA LEU A 85 6.21 -2.14 -6.17
C LEU A 85 4.94 -1.28 -6.10
N LEU A 86 4.88 -0.14 -6.80
CA LEU A 86 3.64 0.64 -6.85
C LEU A 86 2.51 -0.10 -7.54
N GLU A 87 2.80 -0.89 -8.58
CA GLU A 87 1.82 -1.76 -9.25
C GLU A 87 1.25 -2.83 -8.33
N GLU A 88 2.10 -3.47 -7.55
CA GLU A 88 1.68 -4.50 -6.60
C GLU A 88 0.93 -3.89 -5.42
N LEU A 89 1.42 -2.78 -4.86
CA LEU A 89 0.77 -2.08 -3.75
C LEU A 89 -0.64 -1.61 -4.12
N GLN A 90 -0.87 -1.11 -5.34
CA GLN A 90 -2.22 -0.73 -5.75
C GLN A 90 -3.14 -1.94 -5.93
N ASP A 91 -2.64 -3.06 -6.47
CA ASP A 91 -3.46 -4.27 -6.64
C ASP A 91 -3.87 -4.84 -5.28
N ILE A 92 -2.91 -4.91 -4.35
CA ILE A 92 -3.11 -5.32 -2.95
C ILE A 92 -4.11 -4.38 -2.27
N PHE A 93 -3.98 -3.05 -2.46
CA PHE A 93 -4.92 -2.10 -1.88
C PHE A 93 -6.35 -2.42 -2.30
N TYR A 94 -6.60 -2.61 -3.60
CA TYR A 94 -7.95 -2.90 -4.09
C TYR A 94 -8.48 -4.27 -3.68
N GLU A 95 -7.62 -5.28 -3.61
CA GLU A 95 -7.96 -6.60 -3.08
C GLU A 95 -8.45 -6.49 -1.64
N PHE A 96 -7.63 -5.90 -0.76
CA PHE A 96 -7.96 -5.81 0.66
C PHE A 96 -9.05 -4.80 0.98
N LYS A 97 -9.35 -3.90 0.05
CA LYS A 97 -10.54 -3.07 0.14
C LYS A 97 -11.83 -3.88 0.02
N ASN A 98 -11.84 -4.87 -0.87
CA ASN A 98 -12.95 -5.80 -0.98
C ASN A 98 -12.97 -6.80 0.19
N GLU A 99 -11.82 -7.35 0.57
CA GLU A 99 -11.73 -8.34 1.66
C GLU A 99 -12.12 -7.77 3.03
N SER A 100 -11.90 -6.48 3.24
CA SER A 100 -12.37 -5.74 4.43
C SER A 100 -13.84 -5.32 4.34
N GLU A 101 -14.58 -5.73 3.30
CA GLU A 101 -15.98 -5.35 3.04
C GLU A 101 -16.19 -3.83 3.05
N ASP A 102 -15.21 -3.07 2.52
CA ASP A 102 -15.20 -1.60 2.53
C ASP A 102 -15.31 -0.96 3.93
N LYS A 103 -15.03 -1.71 5.01
CA LYS A 103 -15.12 -1.23 6.40
C LYS A 103 -13.94 -0.35 6.82
N LEU A 104 -12.81 -0.50 6.16
CA LEU A 104 -11.66 0.39 6.32
C LEU A 104 -11.91 1.68 5.54
N THR A 105 -11.26 2.76 5.93
CA THR A 105 -11.01 3.91 5.05
C THR A 105 -9.75 3.68 4.23
N ASP A 106 -9.50 4.48 3.21
CA ASP A 106 -8.29 4.35 2.38
C ASP A 106 -7.04 4.60 3.21
N ASP A 107 -7.08 5.63 4.06
CA ASP A 107 -5.94 6.03 4.87
C ASP A 107 -5.64 5.00 5.97
N GLU A 108 -6.66 4.36 6.57
CA GLU A 108 -6.48 3.27 7.53
C GLU A 108 -5.81 2.05 6.89
N LEU A 109 -6.24 1.68 5.68
CA LEU A 109 -5.65 0.54 4.97
C LEU A 109 -4.20 0.84 4.57
N ILE A 110 -3.92 2.02 3.99
CA ILE A 110 -2.57 2.43 3.60
C ILE A 110 -1.64 2.51 4.82
N THR A 111 -2.13 3.05 5.93
CA THR A 111 -1.36 3.13 7.18
C THR A 111 -0.94 1.75 7.67
N PHE A 112 -1.89 0.80 7.68
CA PHE A 112 -1.60 -0.58 8.05
C PHE A 112 -0.60 -1.23 7.07
N MET A 113 -0.83 -1.08 5.77
CA MET A 113 0.05 -1.62 4.72
C MET A 113 1.49 -1.14 4.90
N LYS A 114 1.69 0.17 5.05
CA LYS A 114 3.01 0.79 5.22
C LYS A 114 3.69 0.30 6.50
N GLU A 115 2.97 0.30 7.62
CA GLU A 115 3.53 -0.13 8.91
C GLU A 115 4.02 -1.59 8.84
N GLN A 116 3.21 -2.50 8.28
CA GLN A 116 3.58 -3.91 8.19
C GLN A 116 4.68 -4.15 7.17
N PHE A 117 4.65 -3.46 6.03
CA PHE A 117 5.70 -3.53 5.02
C PHE A 117 7.07 -3.16 5.60
N GLU A 118 7.12 -2.09 6.41
CA GLU A 118 8.36 -1.59 6.99
C GLU A 118 8.90 -2.47 8.14
N SER A 119 8.00 -2.94 9.01
CA SER A 119 8.38 -3.49 10.30
C SER A 119 8.38 -5.01 10.35
N VAL A 120 7.34 -5.65 9.83
CA VAL A 120 7.11 -7.09 9.95
C VAL A 120 7.55 -7.82 8.69
N CYS A 121 7.28 -7.22 7.53
CA CYS A 121 7.55 -7.85 6.25
C CYS A 121 8.96 -7.56 5.73
N PHE A 122 9.63 -6.52 6.24
CA PHE A 122 10.97 -6.11 5.80
C PHE A 122 11.08 -5.97 4.26
N GLY A 123 10.05 -5.38 3.64
CA GLY A 123 9.96 -5.22 2.18
C GLY A 123 9.34 -6.40 1.43
N ASP A 124 8.96 -7.48 2.10
CA ASP A 124 8.31 -8.63 1.48
C ASP A 124 6.81 -8.36 1.21
N ILE A 125 6.48 -8.12 -0.05
CA ILE A 125 5.13 -7.81 -0.51
C ILE A 125 4.20 -9.04 -0.51
N ASP A 126 4.75 -10.24 -0.72
CA ASP A 126 4.00 -11.50 -0.67
C ASP A 126 3.60 -11.81 0.78
N TYR A 127 4.49 -11.54 1.74
CA TYR A 127 4.18 -11.69 3.16
C TYR A 127 3.17 -10.64 3.63
N LEU A 128 3.28 -9.40 3.12
CA LEU A 128 2.32 -8.34 3.40
C LEU A 128 0.90 -8.74 2.99
N SER A 129 0.72 -9.17 1.74
CA SER A 129 -0.58 -9.57 1.20
C SER A 129 -1.05 -10.90 1.78
N GLY A 130 -0.30 -11.97 1.60
CA GLY A 130 -0.72 -13.34 1.90
C GLY A 130 -0.80 -13.68 3.39
N THR A 131 -0.22 -12.86 4.28
CA THR A 131 -0.24 -13.12 5.73
C THR A 131 -0.76 -11.94 6.53
N CYS A 132 -0.11 -10.77 6.43
CA CYS A 132 -0.41 -9.66 7.33
C CYS A 132 -1.81 -9.08 7.10
N LEU A 133 -2.13 -8.76 5.85
CA LEU A 133 -3.42 -8.20 5.46
C LEU A 133 -4.56 -9.23 5.54
N GLU A 134 -4.29 -10.50 5.20
CA GLU A 134 -5.26 -11.60 5.38
C GLU A 134 -5.72 -11.75 6.83
N ARG A 135 -4.77 -11.79 7.77
CA ARG A 135 -5.08 -11.88 9.20
C ARG A 135 -5.90 -10.68 9.68
N PHE A 136 -5.52 -9.48 9.24
CA PHE A 136 -6.21 -8.25 9.62
C PHE A 136 -7.65 -8.21 9.07
N CYS A 137 -7.86 -8.52 7.79
CA CYS A 137 -9.18 -8.54 7.19
C CYS A 137 -10.07 -9.65 7.77
N SER A 138 -9.48 -10.82 8.09
CA SER A 138 -10.18 -11.88 8.82
C SER A 138 -10.71 -11.39 10.17
N ALA A 139 -9.90 -10.64 10.92
CA ALA A 139 -10.33 -10.04 12.19
C ALA A 139 -11.45 -9.00 12.00
N ILE A 140 -11.36 -8.14 10.98
CA ILE A 140 -12.39 -7.15 10.65
C ILE A 140 -13.72 -7.83 10.29
N ARG A 141 -13.68 -8.91 9.51
CA ARG A 141 -14.88 -9.72 9.21
C ARG A 141 -15.45 -10.39 10.46
N ALA A 142 -14.61 -10.77 11.41
CA ALA A 142 -15.03 -11.27 12.72
C ALA A 142 -15.56 -10.17 13.68
N GLY A 143 -15.56 -8.90 13.27
CA GLY A 143 -16.12 -7.78 14.02
C GLY A 143 -15.09 -6.96 14.80
N TYR A 144 -13.79 -7.09 14.49
CA TYR A 144 -12.77 -6.22 15.04
C TYR A 144 -12.93 -4.79 14.53
N GLU A 145 -12.86 -3.79 15.42
CA GLU A 145 -13.01 -2.37 15.07
C GLU A 145 -11.95 -1.45 15.70
N GLY A 146 -10.91 -1.98 16.35
CA GLY A 146 -9.94 -1.13 17.06
C GLY A 146 -9.14 -0.20 16.13
N TYR A 147 -9.02 -0.58 14.86
CA TYR A 147 -8.43 0.24 13.79
C TYR A 147 -9.07 1.63 13.66
N LYS A 148 -10.37 1.77 13.96
CA LYS A 148 -11.08 3.06 13.88
C LYS A 148 -10.52 4.10 14.85
N ARG A 149 -9.94 3.65 15.97
CA ARG A 149 -9.36 4.53 17.00
C ARG A 149 -7.91 4.87 16.69
N THR A 150 -7.17 3.95 16.09
CA THR A 150 -5.73 4.09 15.82
C THR A 150 -5.44 4.66 14.44
N GLY A 151 -6.42 4.68 13.54
CA GLY A 151 -6.20 5.00 12.14
C GLY A 151 -5.47 3.89 11.39
N GLY A 152 -5.57 2.64 11.85
CA GLY A 152 -4.87 1.49 11.26
C GLY A 152 -3.46 1.25 11.79
N SER A 153 -2.94 2.11 12.68
CA SER A 153 -1.59 1.95 13.26
C SER A 153 -1.54 1.02 14.49
N HIS A 154 -0.42 0.33 14.68
CA HIS A 154 -0.14 -0.54 15.84
C HIS A 154 -1.18 -1.65 16.04
N GLU A 155 -1.75 -2.14 14.94
CA GLU A 155 -2.85 -3.10 14.93
C GLU A 155 -2.39 -4.55 14.82
N TYR A 156 -1.18 -4.81 14.30
CA TYR A 156 -0.79 -6.17 13.91
C TYR A 156 -0.32 -7.07 15.05
N ASP A 157 0.22 -6.51 16.14
CA ASP A 157 0.82 -7.30 17.22
C ASP A 157 -0.16 -8.30 17.88
N GLN A 158 -1.46 -7.98 17.87
CA GLN A 158 -2.54 -8.85 18.37
C GLN A 158 -2.94 -9.97 17.38
N PHE A 159 -2.49 -9.89 16.13
CA PHE A 159 -2.78 -10.86 15.06
C PHE A 159 -1.55 -11.67 14.65
N SER A 160 -0.34 -11.26 15.04
CA SER A 160 0.89 -12.01 14.77
C SER A 160 0.86 -13.34 15.51
N GLU A 161 1.06 -14.43 14.77
CA GLU A 161 1.15 -15.79 15.34
C GLU A 161 2.61 -16.21 15.55
N GLU A 162 3.55 -15.43 15.02
CA GLU A 162 4.99 -15.67 15.09
C GLU A 162 5.52 -15.34 16.49
N ALA A 163 6.31 -16.25 17.03
CA ALA A 163 7.08 -15.98 18.25
C ALA A 163 8.15 -14.93 17.94
N ARG A 164 7.87 -13.67 18.27
CA ARG A 164 8.89 -12.63 18.25
C ARG A 164 9.90 -12.88 19.36
N TRP A 165 11.10 -12.31 19.21
CA TRP A 165 12.08 -12.32 20.28
C TRP A 165 11.51 -11.61 21.50
N ASP A 166 11.09 -12.40 22.48
CA ASP A 166 10.84 -11.91 23.81
C ASP A 166 12.18 -11.41 24.41
N LYS A 167 12.09 -10.35 25.21
CA LYS A 167 13.25 -9.72 25.84
C LYS A 167 14.06 -10.71 26.67
N ASP A 168 13.39 -11.63 27.35
CA ASP A 168 14.08 -12.61 28.19
C ASP A 168 14.84 -13.63 27.32
N LEU A 169 14.22 -14.12 26.24
CA LEU A 169 14.87 -14.96 25.24
C LEU A 169 16.07 -14.26 24.57
N TYR A 170 15.94 -12.98 24.22
CA TYR A 170 17.05 -12.18 23.67
C TYR A 170 18.23 -12.11 24.63
N LEU A 171 17.96 -11.79 25.90
CA LEU A 171 19.00 -11.71 26.91
C LEU A 171 19.65 -13.07 27.15
N GLU A 172 18.89 -14.17 27.15
CA GLU A 172 19.43 -15.53 27.31
C GLU A 172 20.43 -15.88 26.20
N VAL A 173 20.04 -15.72 24.92
CA VAL A 173 20.93 -16.01 23.78
C VAL A 173 22.16 -15.10 23.79
N LEU A 174 21.98 -13.83 24.15
CA LEU A 174 23.09 -12.87 24.22
C LEU A 174 24.09 -13.24 25.34
N ARG A 175 23.61 -13.77 26.47
CA ARG A 175 24.48 -14.35 27.51
C ARG A 175 25.27 -15.53 26.97
N GLU A 176 24.63 -16.44 26.25
CA GLU A 176 25.30 -17.63 25.70
C GLU A 176 26.36 -17.30 24.65
N LEU A 177 26.12 -16.27 23.83
CA LEU A 177 27.03 -15.84 22.76
C LEU A 177 28.20 -14.99 23.29
N CYS A 178 27.95 -14.08 24.22
CA CYS A 178 28.96 -13.12 24.69
C CYS A 178 29.76 -13.58 25.91
N TRP A 179 29.32 -14.62 26.63
CA TRP A 179 30.02 -15.13 27.81
C TRP A 179 30.52 -16.58 27.64
N ARG A 180 31.27 -16.82 26.56
CA ARG A 180 32.29 -17.87 26.50
C ARG A 180 33.64 -17.35 26.99
#